data_AF-A0AAD5Q4P0-F1
#
_entry.id   AF-A0AAD5Q4P0-F1
#
_cell.length_a   1.000
_cell.length_b   1.000
_cell.length_c   1.000
_cell.angle_alpha   90.00
_cell.angle_beta   90.00
_cell.angle_gamma   90.00
#
_symmetry.space_group_name_H-M   'P 1'
#
loop_
_entity.id
_entity.type
_entity.pdbx_description
1 polymer ?
#
loop_
_entity_poly.entity_id
_entity_poly.type
_entity_poly.pdbx_seq_one_letter_code
_entity_poly.pdbx_strand_id
1 'polypeptide(L)'
;MSEVEETLERIKNHKGVEGYVIADRNGTVLRRHPQMQLADAERYATYMKELTTKARGVVRDLNPKNDLQFMRIRIKRVELLVAHGA
;
A
#
# COMPACT_ATOMS: atom_id res chain seq x y z
N MET A 1 -23.49 -2.05 5.39
CA MET A 1 -22.08 -2.37 5.08
C MET A 1 -21.20 -1.58 6.03
N SER A 2 -20.04 -2.09 6.42
CA SER A 2 -19.11 -1.30 7.24
C SER A 2 -18.51 -0.17 6.40
N GLU A 3 -18.18 0.95 7.02
CA GLU A 3 -17.54 2.13 6.37
C GLU A 3 -16.28 1.75 5.58
N VAL A 4 -15.53 0.75 6.07
CA VAL A 4 -14.35 0.19 5.42
C VAL A 4 -14.71 -0.48 4.09
N GLU A 5 -15.78 -1.26 4.05
CA GLU A 5 -16.20 -1.97 2.84
C GLU A 5 -16.69 -1.00 1.76
N GLU A 6 -17.43 0.05 2.17
CA GLU A 6 -17.88 1.10 1.27
C GLU A 6 -16.70 1.89 0.68
N THR A 7 -15.70 2.21 1.51
CA THR A 7 -14.49 2.90 1.06
C THR A 7 -13.68 2.04 0.08
N LEU A 8 -13.56 0.74 0.35
CA LEU A 8 -12.88 -0.20 -0.55
C LEU A 8 -13.60 -0.32 -1.89
N GLU A 9 -14.93 -0.41 -1.88
CA GLU A 9 -15.71 -0.51 -3.11
C GLU A 9 -15.60 0.78 -3.95
N ARG A 10 -15.52 1.95 -3.29
CA ARG A 10 -15.25 3.23 -3.96
C ARG A 10 -13.87 3.27 -4.62
N ILE A 11 -12.84 2.75 -3.95
CA ILE A 11 -11.47 2.69 -4.49
C ILE A 11 -11.41 1.74 -5.68
N LYS A 12 -11.98 0.55 -5.54
CA LYS A 12 -12.03 -0.48 -6.58
C LYS A 12 -12.71 0.02 -7.86
N ASN A 13 -13.80 0.78 -7.74
CA ASN A 13 -14.55 1.29 -8.88
C ASN A 13 -14.03 2.64 -9.41
N HIS A 14 -12.95 3.18 -8.84
CA HIS A 14 -12.38 4.43 -9.29
C HIS A 14 -11.64 4.26 -10.63
N LYS A 15 -11.90 5.16 -11.59
CA LYS A 15 -11.28 5.10 -12.91
C LYS A 15 -9.76 5.26 -12.78
N GLY A 16 -9.01 4.28 -13.30
CA GLY A 16 -7.54 4.27 -13.27
C GLY A 16 -6.94 3.48 -12.11
N VAL A 17 -7.76 2.92 -11.20
CA VAL A 17 -7.28 1.94 -10.22
C VAL A 17 -7.18 0.57 -10.89
N GLU A 18 -5.96 0.06 -11.04
CA GLU A 18 -5.71 -1.28 -11.57
C GLU A 18 -5.85 -2.38 -10.52
N GLY A 19 -5.67 -2.03 -9.23
CA GLY A 19 -5.82 -2.96 -8.12
C GLY A 19 -5.45 -2.34 -6.77
N TYR A 20 -5.69 -3.10 -5.71
CA TYR A 20 -5.32 -2.78 -4.34
C TYR A 20 -4.82 -4.05 -3.63
N VAL A 21 -3.96 -3.85 -2.64
CA VAL A 21 -3.46 -4.90 -1.75
C VAL A 21 -3.49 -4.34 -0.32
N ILE A 22 -4.06 -5.10 0.60
CA ILE A 22 -4.05 -4.83 2.03
C ILE A 22 -3.24 -5.94 2.68
N ALA A 23 -2.17 -5.57 3.37
CA ALA A 23 -1.28 -6.50 4.05
C ALA A 23 -1.13 -6.14 5.53
N ASP A 24 -0.77 -7.12 6.35
CA ASP A 24 -0.41 -6.91 7.75
C ASP A 24 1.01 -6.33 7.90
N ARG A 25 1.43 -6.11 9.15
CA ARG A 25 2.80 -5.63 9.48
C ARG A 25 3.90 -6.64 9.09
N ASN A 26 3.55 -7.90 8.92
CA ASN A 26 4.48 -8.96 8.56
C ASN A 26 4.65 -9.06 7.03
N GLY A 27 3.74 -8.49 6.24
CA GLY A 27 3.71 -8.59 4.78
C GLY A 27 2.72 -9.66 4.27
N THR A 28 1.93 -10.25 5.16
CA THR A 28 0.88 -11.22 4.82
C THR A 28 -0.29 -10.50 4.18
N VAL A 29 -0.75 -10.97 3.02
CA VAL A 29 -1.90 -10.38 2.30
C VAL A 29 -3.20 -10.73 3.02
N LEU A 30 -3.93 -9.72 3.50
CA LEU A 30 -5.25 -9.85 4.13
C LEU A 30 -6.38 -9.75 3.10
N ARG A 31 -6.26 -8.79 2.17
CA ARG A 31 -7.21 -8.59 1.07
C ARG A 31 -6.46 -8.13 -0.17
N ARG A 32 -6.98 -8.48 -1.34
CA ARG A 32 -6.46 -8.04 -2.64
C ARG A 32 -7.59 -7.79 -3.61
N HIS A 33 -7.27 -7.10 -4.70
CA HIS A 33 -8.18 -6.97 -5.82
C HIS A 33 -8.58 -8.36 -6.37
N PRO A 34 -9.87 -8.59 -6.72
CA PRO A 34 -10.34 -9.90 -7.17
C PRO A 34 -9.59 -10.45 -8.39
N GLN A 35 -9.16 -9.57 -9.30
CA GLN A 35 -8.47 -9.92 -10.54
C GLN A 35 -6.95 -10.09 -10.39
N MET A 36 -6.37 -9.77 -9.23
CA MET A 36 -4.93 -9.90 -8.99
C MET A 36 -4.59 -11.30 -8.47
N GLN A 37 -3.55 -11.96 -8.97
CA GLN A 37 -3.14 -13.26 -8.42
C GLN A 37 -2.59 -13.10 -6.99
N LEU A 38 -2.72 -14.13 -6.16
CA LEU A 38 -2.22 -14.09 -4.77
C LEU A 38 -0.70 -13.89 -4.73
N ALA A 39 0.05 -14.61 -5.58
CA ALA A 39 1.50 -14.50 -5.64
C ALA A 39 1.98 -13.08 -6.00
N ASP A 40 1.27 -12.39 -6.89
CA ASP A 40 1.57 -10.99 -7.23
C ASP A 40 1.32 -10.07 -6.03
N ALA A 41 0.20 -10.26 -5.33
CA ALA A 41 -0.14 -9.48 -4.14
C ALA A 41 0.89 -9.67 -3.01
N GLU A 42 1.35 -10.91 -2.78
CA GLU A 42 2.39 -11.23 -1.80
C GLU A 42 3.73 -10.59 -2.15
N ARG A 43 4.07 -10.55 -3.44
CA ARG A 43 5.25 -9.87 -3.95
C ARG A 43 5.19 -8.36 -3.71
N TYR A 44 4.05 -7.73 -4.03
CA TYR A 44 3.83 -6.31 -3.75
C TYR A 44 3.91 -6.02 -2.25
N ALA A 45 3.24 -6.81 -1.41
CA ALA A 45 3.24 -6.62 0.04
C ALA A 45 4.67 -6.69 0.62
N THR A 46 5.44 -7.71 0.23
CA THR A 46 6.81 -7.92 0.71
C THR A 46 7.72 -6.75 0.32
N TYR A 47 7.75 -6.36 -0.95
CA TYR A 47 8.63 -5.28 -1.40
C TYR A 47 8.22 -3.91 -0.89
N MET A 48 6.91 -3.62 -0.86
CA MET A 48 6.44 -2.33 -0.36
C MET A 48 6.67 -2.19 1.14
N LYS A 49 6.56 -3.27 1.92
CA LYS A 49 6.94 -3.27 3.34
C LYS A 49 8.40 -2.88 3.53
N GLU A 50 9.31 -3.54 2.81
CA GLU A 50 10.75 -3.27 2.93
C GLU A 50 11.08 -1.82 2.54
N LEU A 51 10.52 -1.35 1.42
CA LEU A 51 10.73 0.01 0.94
C LEU A 51 10.19 1.06 1.92
N THR A 52 8.98 0.85 2.44
CA THR A 52 8.34 1.78 3.38
C THR A 52 9.09 1.83 4.71
N THR A 53 9.62 0.70 5.18
CA THR A 53 10.45 0.64 6.40
C THR A 53 11.72 1.48 6.23
N LYS A 54 12.40 1.34 5.08
CA LYS A 54 13.60 2.14 4.76
C LYS A 54 13.26 3.62 4.61
N ALA A 55 12.19 3.95 3.88
CA ALA A 55 11.75 5.32 3.67
C ALA A 55 11.38 6.01 5.00
N ARG A 56 10.72 5.30 5.91
CA ARG A 56 10.42 5.79 7.26
C ARG A 56 11.70 6.11 8.04
N GLY A 57 12.71 5.26 7.96
CA GLY A 57 14.02 5.52 8.56
C GLY A 57 14.60 6.86 8.10
N VAL A 58 14.66 7.08 6.77
CA VAL A 58 15.17 8.32 6.18
C VAL A 58 14.37 9.56 6.64
N VAL A 59 13.04 9.47 6.71
CA VAL A 59 12.20 10.58 7.20
C VAL A 59 12.52 10.91 8.67
N ARG A 60 12.71 9.89 9.50
CA ARG A 60 13.00 10.06 10.94
C ARG A 60 14.44 10.51 11.20
N ASP A 61 15.38 10.16 10.33
CA ASP A 61 16.77 10.62 10.40
C ASP A 61 16.86 12.14 10.11
N LEU A 62 16.01 12.66 9.23
CA LEU A 62 15.90 14.11 8.96
C LEU A 62 15.20 14.85 10.12
N ASN A 63 14.10 14.30 10.61
CA ASN A 63 13.41 14.83 11.78
C ASN A 63 12.73 13.70 12.58
N PRO A 64 13.18 13.40 13.81
CA PRO A 64 12.66 12.27 14.57
C PRO A 64 11.20 12.44 15.00
N LYS A 65 10.64 13.65 14.91
CA LYS A 65 9.22 13.95 15.19
C LYS A 65 8.31 13.69 13.99
N ASN A 66 8.85 13.44 12.79
CA ASN A 66 8.05 13.14 11.61
C ASN A 66 7.86 11.64 11.46
N ASP A 67 6.71 11.24 10.92
CA ASP A 67 6.45 9.85 10.55
C ASP A 67 5.94 9.78 9.12
N LEU A 68 6.28 8.68 8.44
CA LEU A 68 5.84 8.43 7.08
C LEU A 68 4.36 8.03 7.09
N GLN A 69 3.49 8.88 6.53
CA GLN A 69 2.06 8.61 6.43
C GLN A 69 1.71 7.92 5.11
N PHE A 70 2.06 8.57 4.00
CA PHE A 70 1.79 8.11 2.66
C PHE A 70 3.04 8.25 1.79
N MET A 71 3.22 7.29 0.89
CA MET A 71 4.27 7.30 -0.11
C MET A 71 3.65 7.07 -1.48
N ARG A 72 3.90 7.98 -2.42
CA ARG A 72 3.42 7.91 -3.80
C ARG A 72 4.58 7.71 -4.74
N ILE A 73 4.60 6.57 -5.43
CA ILE A 73 5.68 6.20 -6.36
C ILE A 73 5.08 6.14 -7.75
N ARG A 74 5.50 7.05 -8.61
CA ARG A 74 5.11 7.05 -10.02
C ARG A 74 6.20 6.42 -10.86
N ILE A 75 5.88 5.35 -11.56
CA ILE A 75 6.73 4.76 -12.59
C ILE A 75 6.08 4.92 -13.97
N LYS A 76 6.81 4.60 -15.04
CA LYS A 76 6.35 4.85 -16.43
C LYS A 76 4.99 4.22 -16.75
N ARG A 77 4.67 3.07 -16.14
CA ARG A 77 3.46 2.29 -16.45
C ARG A 77 2.38 2.40 -15.39
N VAL A 78 2.74 2.55 -14.11
CA VAL A 78 1.80 2.51 -12.98
C VAL A 78 2.17 3.53 -11.92
N GLU A 79 1.20 3.88 -11.09
CA GLU A 79 1.37 4.72 -9.89
C GLU A 79 0.99 3.90 -8.66
N LEU A 80 1.88 3.83 -7.68
CA LEU A 80 1.70 3.09 -6.44
C LEU A 80 1.48 4.08 -5.30
N LEU A 81 0.33 3.95 -4.64
CA LEU A 81 0.00 4.68 -3.42
C LEU A 81 0.13 3.71 -2.25
N VAL A 82 1.07 3.97 -1.35
CA VAL A 82 1.34 3.13 -0.19
C VAL A 82 1.05 3.95 1.06
N ALA A 83 0.15 3.46 1.91
CA ALA A 83 -0.10 4.01 3.23
C ALA A 83 0.65 3.17 4.26
N HIS A 84 1.49 3.80 5.08
CA HIS A 84 2.17 3.13 6.18
C HIS A 84 1.30 3.21 7.44
N GLY A 85 0.58 2.12 7.74
CA GLY A 85 -0.10 1.98 9.03
C GLY A 85 0.91 1.64 10.11
N ALA A 86 1.31 2.62 10.91
CA ALA A 86 2.09 2.42 12.14
C ALA A 86 1.19 1.86 13.28
#